data_AF-A0A376AD98-F1
#
_entry.id   AF-A0A376AD98-F1
#
_cell.length_a   1.000
_cell.length_b   1.000
_cell.length_c   1.000
_cell.angle_alpha   90.00
_cell.angle_beta   90.00
_cell.angle_gamma   90.00
#
_symmetry.space_group_name_H-M   'P 1'
#
loop_
_entity.id
_entity.type
_entity.pdbx_description
1 polymer ?
#
loop_
_entity_poly.entity_id
_entity_poly.type
_entity_poly.pdbx_seq_one_letter_code
_entity_poly.pdbx_strand_id
1 'polypeptide(L)'
;MERHTADYAVPRLKKVVNGEDTRGITGDTGWQGGGGFRFCTLGEPLFDADGNVSPAVTFPDLAAHVFFCETGSPIPKRADGASPLIGTFQNRAIYLLHSAEAVGVAREQAGNVLTGAVLEALPLPDKDFAGARIVYAEGCTVPDDRLSALGITFKQIPYQIEGI
;
A
#
# COMPACT_ATOMS: atom_id res chain seq x y z
N MET A 1 -19.50 7.16 -13.33
CA MET A 1 -18.41 8.01 -13.84
C MET A 1 -17.24 7.21 -14.44
N GLU A 2 -17.07 5.92 -14.14
CA GLU A 2 -15.91 5.13 -14.61
C GLU A 2 -15.83 4.89 -16.13
N ARG A 3 -16.96 4.78 -16.85
CA ARG A 3 -16.94 4.50 -18.30
C ARG A 3 -16.28 5.59 -19.14
N HIS A 4 -16.48 6.87 -18.79
CA HIS A 4 -15.96 7.98 -19.60
C HIS A 4 -14.43 8.08 -19.56
N THR A 5 -13.79 7.75 -18.43
CA THR A 5 -12.34 7.88 -18.30
C THR A 5 -11.60 6.78 -19.07
N ALA A 6 -12.08 5.54 -19.00
CA ALA A 6 -11.50 4.42 -19.73
C ALA A 6 -11.70 4.55 -21.25
N ASP A 7 -12.88 5.01 -21.69
CA ASP A 7 -13.23 5.04 -23.11
C ASP A 7 -12.66 6.25 -23.86
N TYR A 8 -12.42 7.39 -23.18
CA TYR A 8 -12.02 8.64 -23.84
C TYR A 8 -10.70 9.21 -23.32
N ALA A 9 -10.46 9.20 -22.01
CA ALA A 9 -9.25 9.83 -21.44
C ALA A 9 -8.02 8.95 -21.64
N VAL A 10 -8.10 7.64 -21.37
CA VAL A 10 -6.98 6.70 -21.54
C VAL A 10 -6.49 6.64 -22.99
N PRO A 11 -7.34 6.48 -24.02
CA PRO A 11 -6.87 6.44 -25.41
C PRO A 11 -6.23 7.75 -25.85
N ARG A 12 -6.73 8.90 -25.37
CA ARG A 12 -6.13 10.19 -25.67
C ARG A 12 -4.77 10.37 -25.00
N LEU A 13 -4.65 10.03 -23.71
CA LEU A 13 -3.38 10.10 -22.98
C LEU A 13 -2.31 9.22 -23.63
N LYS A 14 -2.66 8.03 -24.13
CA LYS A 14 -1.74 7.21 -24.94
C LYS A 14 -1.24 7.95 -26.18
N LYS A 15 -2.14 8.62 -26.91
CA LYS A 15 -1.77 9.41 -28.10
C LYS A 15 -0.87 10.60 -27.74
N VAL A 16 -1.13 11.28 -26.62
CA VAL A 16 -0.27 12.39 -26.15
C VAL A 16 1.13 11.89 -25.79
N VAL A 17 1.23 10.78 -25.07
CA VAL A 17 2.52 10.18 -24.69
C VAL A 17 3.29 9.69 -25.92
N ASN A 18 2.61 9.09 -26.90
CA ASN A 18 3.21 8.62 -28.14
C ASN A 18 3.53 9.74 -29.15
N GLY A 19 3.13 10.99 -28.88
CA GLY A 19 3.30 12.11 -29.82
C GLY A 19 2.34 12.07 -31.02
N GLU A 20 1.28 11.27 -30.96
CA GLU A 20 0.27 11.09 -32.01
C GLU A 20 -0.92 12.06 -31.86
N ASP A 21 -1.09 12.70 -30.70
CA ASP A 21 -2.17 13.67 -30.47
C ASP A 21 -1.79 15.04 -31.08
N THR A 22 -2.53 15.48 -32.08
CA THR A 22 -2.30 16.75 -32.80
C THR A 22 -3.29 17.85 -32.42
N ARG A 23 -4.08 17.64 -31.36
CA ARG A 23 -5.24 18.49 -31.02
C ARG A 23 -5.06 19.21 -29.69
N GLY A 24 -5.64 20.41 -29.58
CA GLY A 24 -5.61 21.24 -28.37
C GLY A 24 -4.19 21.66 -28.00
N ILE A 25 -3.89 21.73 -26.70
CA ILE A 25 -2.59 22.23 -26.20
C ILE A 25 -1.38 21.48 -26.76
N THR A 26 -1.53 20.19 -27.09
CA THR A 26 -0.47 19.37 -27.72
C THR A 26 -0.03 19.98 -29.06
N GLY A 27 -1.00 20.46 -29.85
CA GLY A 27 -0.74 21.17 -31.10
C GLY A 27 -0.20 22.58 -30.88
N ASP A 28 -0.78 23.32 -29.93
CA ASP A 28 -0.37 24.72 -29.64
C ASP A 28 1.07 24.82 -29.11
N THR A 29 1.55 23.79 -28.43
CA THR A 29 2.90 23.73 -27.83
C THR A 29 3.91 22.93 -28.66
N GLY A 30 3.47 22.32 -29.76
CA GLY A 30 4.34 21.48 -30.60
C GLY A 30 4.90 20.25 -29.87
N TRP A 31 4.12 19.68 -28.95
CA TRP A 31 4.54 18.53 -28.14
C TRP A 31 4.80 17.29 -29.00
N GLN A 32 5.97 16.68 -28.86
CA GLN A 32 6.45 15.57 -29.70
C GLN A 32 6.36 14.19 -29.02
N GLY A 33 5.68 14.10 -27.88
CA GLY A 33 5.60 12.88 -27.07
C GLY A 33 6.57 12.86 -25.89
N GLY A 34 6.42 11.84 -25.04
CA GLY A 34 7.20 11.66 -23.82
C GLY A 34 6.34 11.53 -22.55
N GLY A 35 6.96 11.01 -21.48
CA GLY A 35 6.30 10.77 -20.20
C GLY A 35 5.67 9.37 -20.09
N GLY A 36 4.88 9.16 -19.04
CA GLY A 36 4.16 7.93 -18.78
C GLY A 36 3.02 8.17 -17.81
N PHE A 37 1.98 7.35 -17.87
CA PHE A 37 0.86 7.41 -16.95
C PHE A 37 0.49 6.02 -16.45
N ARG A 38 -0.07 5.96 -15.24
CA ARG A 38 -0.72 4.76 -14.72
C ARG A 38 -2.20 5.05 -14.53
N PHE A 39 -3.03 4.09 -14.90
CA PHE A 39 -4.46 4.15 -14.68
C PHE A 39 -4.79 3.22 -13.50
N CYS A 40 -5.53 3.75 -12.52
CA CYS A 40 -5.98 3.01 -11.36
C CYS A 40 -7.50 3.11 -11.29
N THR A 41 -8.16 1.99 -11.06
CA THR A 41 -9.60 1.96 -10.78
C THR A 41 -9.78 2.06 -9.27
N LEU A 42 -10.80 2.79 -8.81
CA LEU A 42 -11.15 2.79 -7.40
C LEU A 42 -11.68 1.40 -7.04
N GLY A 43 -11.06 0.74 -6.07
CA GLY A 43 -11.59 -0.49 -5.49
C GLY A 43 -12.81 -0.21 -4.62
N GLU A 44 -13.36 -1.27 -4.03
CA GLU A 44 -14.35 -1.12 -2.96
C GLU A 44 -13.77 -0.28 -1.81
N PRO A 45 -14.61 0.51 -1.12
CA PRO A 45 -14.17 1.31 0.00
C PRO A 45 -13.51 0.41 1.05
N LEU A 46 -12.27 0.75 1.41
CA LEU A 46 -11.49 -0.02 2.38
C LEU A 46 -12.07 0.07 3.79
N PHE A 47 -12.80 1.15 4.07
CA PHE A 47 -13.44 1.39 5.35
C PHE A 47 -14.96 1.41 5.19
N ASP A 48 -15.66 0.84 6.17
CA ASP A 48 -17.10 1.00 6.29
C ASP A 48 -17.49 2.39 6.80
N ALA A 49 -18.79 2.65 6.93
CA ALA A 49 -19.32 3.94 7.39
C ALA A 49 -18.89 4.28 8.83
N ASP A 50 -18.44 3.29 9.60
CA ASP A 50 -18.00 3.42 10.99
C ASP A 50 -16.47 3.51 11.12
N GLY A 51 -15.74 3.52 10.00
CA GLY A 51 -14.27 3.63 9.97
C GLY A 51 -13.53 2.31 10.22
N ASN A 52 -14.23 1.18 10.28
CA ASN A 52 -13.60 -0.14 10.38
C ASN A 52 -13.19 -0.62 9.00
N VAL A 53 -12.15 -1.46 8.91
CA VAL A 53 -11.81 -2.10 7.63
C VAL A 53 -12.99 -2.97 7.19
N SER A 54 -13.46 -2.75 5.95
CA SER A 54 -14.58 -3.50 5.41
C SER A 54 -14.22 -4.99 5.31
N PRO A 55 -15.11 -5.92 5.68
CA PRO A 55 -14.85 -7.37 5.59
C PRO A 55 -14.71 -7.87 4.15
N ALA A 56 -15.10 -7.06 3.16
CA ALA A 56 -14.88 -7.35 1.75
C ALA A 56 -13.42 -7.09 1.30
N VAL A 57 -12.64 -6.37 2.11
CA VAL A 57 -11.25 -6.03 1.81
C VAL A 57 -10.37 -7.26 1.90
N THR A 58 -9.67 -7.56 0.81
CA THR A 58 -8.69 -8.63 0.80
C THR A 58 -7.33 -8.11 1.30
N PHE A 59 -6.50 -9.00 1.86
CA PHE A 59 -5.13 -8.67 2.24
C PHE A 59 -4.34 -7.95 1.12
N PRO A 60 -4.37 -8.39 -0.15
CA PRO A 60 -3.75 -7.69 -1.26
C PRO A 60 -4.17 -6.22 -1.43
N ASP A 61 -5.46 -5.92 -1.19
CA ASP A 61 -6.00 -4.57 -1.38
C ASP A 61 -5.59 -3.67 -0.21
N LEU A 62 -5.63 -4.19 1.02
CA LEU A 62 -5.13 -3.49 2.20
C LEU A 62 -3.61 -3.24 2.09
N ALA A 63 -2.84 -4.24 1.64
CA ALA A 63 -1.41 -4.11 1.40
C ALA A 63 -1.08 -3.02 0.38
N ALA A 64 -1.82 -2.98 -0.74
CA ALA A 64 -1.63 -1.95 -1.75
C ALA A 64 -1.89 -0.54 -1.19
N HIS A 65 -2.92 -0.40 -0.36
CA HIS A 65 -3.27 0.88 0.26
C HIS A 65 -2.26 1.32 1.31
N VAL A 66 -1.87 0.42 2.23
CA VAL A 66 -0.86 0.70 3.26
C VAL A 66 0.46 1.11 2.62
N PHE A 67 0.90 0.39 1.58
CA PHE A 67 2.12 0.74 0.86
C PHE A 67 1.99 2.12 0.19
N PHE A 68 0.84 2.43 -0.41
CA PHE A 68 0.59 3.72 -1.04
C PHE A 68 0.58 4.87 -0.03
N CYS A 69 -0.09 4.72 1.12
CA CYS A 69 -0.10 5.73 2.17
C CYS A 69 1.30 5.98 2.73
N GLU A 70 2.13 4.94 2.86
CA GLU A 70 3.48 5.06 3.44
C GLU A 70 4.54 5.62 2.45
N THR A 71 4.36 5.36 1.15
CA THR A 71 5.39 5.65 0.13
C THR A 71 4.98 6.69 -0.90
N GLY A 72 3.69 7.03 -0.98
CA GLY A 72 3.09 7.78 -2.09
C GLY A 72 3.17 7.05 -3.44
N SER A 73 3.67 5.81 -3.45
CA SER A 73 3.90 5.01 -4.64
C SER A 73 3.05 3.74 -4.59
N PRO A 74 2.57 3.23 -5.74
CA PRO A 74 1.87 1.96 -5.75
C PRO A 74 2.84 0.82 -5.44
N ILE A 75 2.32 -0.25 -4.83
CA ILE A 75 3.08 -1.46 -4.55
C ILE A 75 3.67 -2.05 -5.86
N PRO A 76 4.96 -2.42 -5.91
CA PRO A 76 5.61 -2.87 -7.14
C PRO A 76 5.06 -4.23 -7.64
N LYS A 77 4.62 -5.09 -6.72
CA LYS A 77 3.97 -6.36 -7.01
C LYS A 77 2.81 -6.54 -6.04
N ARG A 78 1.65 -6.99 -6.54
CA ARG A 78 0.50 -7.28 -5.68
C ARG A 78 0.89 -8.34 -4.64
N ALA A 79 0.65 -8.04 -3.37
CA ALA A 79 0.92 -8.99 -2.29
C ALA A 79 0.02 -10.22 -2.45
N ASP A 80 0.57 -11.40 -2.19
CA ASP A 80 -0.13 -12.69 -2.31
C ASP A 80 -0.65 -13.22 -0.96
N GLY A 81 -0.36 -12.52 0.13
CA GLY A 81 -0.72 -12.93 1.50
C GLY A 81 0.13 -14.07 2.06
N ALA A 82 1.12 -14.57 1.31
CA ALA A 82 2.03 -15.61 1.79
C ALA A 82 3.11 -15.07 2.74
N SER A 83 3.37 -13.76 2.68
CA SER A 83 4.35 -13.07 3.50
C SER A 83 3.76 -11.79 4.09
N PRO A 84 4.10 -11.44 5.34
CA PRO A 84 3.73 -10.15 5.91
C PRO A 84 4.52 -8.99 5.28
N LEU A 85 5.64 -9.25 4.60
CA LEU A 85 6.40 -8.22 3.89
C LEU A 85 5.68 -7.85 2.60
N ILE A 86 5.12 -6.64 2.55
CA ILE A 86 4.40 -6.14 1.37
C ILE A 86 5.35 -5.47 0.36
N GLY A 87 6.46 -4.89 0.83
CA GLY A 87 7.48 -4.36 -0.05
C GLY A 87 8.51 -3.48 0.63
N THR A 88 9.49 -3.03 -0.14
CA THR A 88 10.52 -2.09 0.29
C THR A 88 10.46 -0.79 -0.52
N PHE A 89 10.72 0.33 0.15
CA PHE A 89 10.76 1.65 -0.49
C PHE A 89 11.75 2.57 0.23
N GLN A 90 12.69 3.16 -0.50
CA GLN A 90 13.69 4.10 0.05
C GLN A 90 14.38 3.58 1.33
N ASN A 91 14.86 2.34 1.30
CA ASN A 91 15.48 1.67 2.47
C ASN A 91 14.56 1.52 3.69
N ARG A 92 13.25 1.43 3.46
CA ARG A 92 12.24 1.10 4.46
C ARG A 92 11.52 -0.17 4.04
N ALA A 93 11.41 -1.14 4.93
CA ALA A 93 10.66 -2.36 4.72
C ALA A 93 9.28 -2.21 5.37
N ILE A 94 8.22 -2.46 4.61
CA ILE A 94 6.85 -2.26 5.05
C ILE A 94 6.20 -3.63 5.20
N TYR A 95 5.61 -3.87 6.37
CA TYR A 95 4.98 -5.11 6.75
C TYR A 95 3.51 -4.87 7.09
N LEU A 96 2.66 -5.84 6.77
CA LEU A 96 1.25 -5.85 7.11
C LEU A 96 0.89 -7.17 7.79
N LEU A 97 0.36 -7.07 9.00
CA LEU A 97 -0.20 -8.15 9.80
C LEU A 97 -1.70 -7.94 9.90
N HIS A 98 -2.44 -8.62 9.03
CA HIS A 98 -3.89 -8.51 8.97
C HIS A 98 -4.50 -9.90 8.77
N SER A 99 -5.62 -10.14 9.45
CA SER A 99 -6.43 -11.34 9.26
C SER A 99 -7.86 -10.93 8.94
N ALA A 100 -8.38 -11.44 7.82
CA ALA A 100 -9.76 -11.23 7.41
C ALA A 100 -10.77 -11.83 8.40
N GLU A 101 -10.34 -12.73 9.29
CA GLU A 101 -11.17 -13.40 10.28
C GLU A 101 -11.34 -12.58 11.57
N ALA A 102 -10.47 -11.59 11.77
CA ALA A 102 -10.35 -10.81 13.00
C ALA A 102 -10.12 -9.32 12.69
N VAL A 103 -10.89 -8.79 11.74
CA VAL A 103 -10.81 -7.39 11.33
C VAL A 103 -11.23 -6.47 12.48
N GLY A 104 -10.40 -5.47 12.80
CA GLY A 104 -10.65 -4.52 13.88
C GLY A 104 -10.50 -5.09 15.30
N VAL A 105 -10.09 -6.34 15.46
CA VAL A 105 -9.89 -6.98 16.77
C VAL A 105 -8.51 -7.62 16.85
N ALA A 106 -7.62 -7.02 17.64
CA ALA A 106 -6.31 -7.58 17.95
C ALA A 106 -6.43 -9.01 18.53
N ARG A 107 -5.96 -10.01 17.78
CA ARG A 107 -5.94 -11.43 18.12
C ARG A 107 -4.60 -12.06 17.74
N GLU A 108 -3.78 -12.34 18.73
CA GLU A 108 -2.47 -13.00 18.52
C GLU A 108 -2.58 -14.31 17.72
N GLN A 109 -3.61 -15.11 18.00
CA GLN A 109 -3.88 -16.37 17.29
C GLN A 109 -4.22 -16.19 15.81
N ALA A 110 -4.78 -15.03 15.44
CA ALA A 110 -5.10 -14.69 14.06
C ALA A 110 -3.90 -14.08 13.31
N GLY A 111 -2.77 -13.84 13.99
CA GLY A 111 -1.57 -13.27 13.37
C GLY A 111 -1.69 -11.79 13.01
N ASN A 112 -2.70 -11.08 13.52
CA ASN A 112 -2.91 -9.64 13.28
C ASN A 112 -2.32 -8.75 14.38
N VAL A 113 -1.53 -9.32 15.30
CA VAL A 113 -0.87 -8.62 16.40
C VAL A 113 0.64 -8.77 16.28
N LEU A 114 1.36 -7.66 16.39
CA LEU A 114 2.81 -7.68 16.49
C LEU A 114 3.23 -8.15 17.89
N THR A 115 3.51 -9.45 17.99
CA THR A 115 4.09 -10.07 19.19
C THR A 115 5.59 -10.19 19.06
N GLY A 116 6.28 -10.42 20.19
CA GLY A 116 7.72 -10.68 20.17
C GLY A 116 8.09 -11.87 19.27
N ALA A 117 7.25 -12.91 19.20
CA ALA A 117 7.49 -14.06 18.33
C ALA A 117 7.34 -13.70 16.85
N VAL A 118 6.30 -12.92 16.50
CA VAL A 118 6.08 -12.44 15.13
C VAL A 118 7.22 -11.51 14.70
N LEU A 119 7.68 -10.65 15.61
CA LEU A 119 8.79 -9.72 15.37
C LEU A 119 10.08 -10.43 14.93
N GLU A 120 10.45 -11.50 15.63
CA GLU A 120 11.63 -12.32 15.31
C GLU A 120 11.44 -13.15 14.04
N ALA A 121 10.18 -13.49 13.70
CA ALA A 121 9.83 -14.22 12.50
C ALA A 121 9.62 -13.32 11.26
N LEU A 122 9.73 -11.99 11.39
CA LEU A 122 9.53 -11.07 10.27
C LEU A 122 10.61 -11.32 9.19
N PRO A 123 10.23 -11.62 7.94
CA PRO A 123 11.18 -11.83 6.87
C PRO A 123 11.92 -10.52 6.57
N LEU A 124 13.25 -10.58 6.55
CA LEU A 124 14.05 -9.46 6.07
C LEU A 124 14.01 -9.41 4.53
N PRO A 125 13.92 -8.23 3.91
CA PRO A 125 13.97 -8.11 2.45
C PRO A 125 15.28 -8.66 1.88
N ASP A 126 16.38 -8.35 2.57
CA ASP A 126 17.74 -8.79 2.26
C ASP A 126 18.44 -9.22 3.54
N LYS A 127 19.42 -10.13 3.44
CA LYS A 127 20.15 -10.65 4.62
C LYS A 127 20.89 -9.56 5.40
N ASP A 128 21.29 -8.50 4.72
CA ASP A 128 22.02 -7.35 5.28
C ASP A 128 21.14 -6.09 5.36
N PHE A 129 19.81 -6.25 5.40
CA PHE A 129 18.90 -5.12 5.47
C PHE A 129 19.04 -4.36 6.79
N ALA A 130 19.66 -3.18 6.72
CA ALA A 130 19.84 -2.25 7.85
C ALA A 130 18.88 -1.05 7.79
N GLY A 131 17.83 -1.14 6.98
CA GLY A 131 16.83 -0.08 6.84
C GLY A 131 15.80 -0.05 7.96
N ALA A 132 14.97 0.99 7.96
CA ALA A 132 13.85 1.09 8.90
C ALA A 132 12.77 0.06 8.56
N ARG A 133 12.11 -0.50 9.56
CA ARG A 133 11.03 -1.47 9.38
C ARG A 133 9.73 -0.89 9.90
N ILE A 134 8.70 -0.83 9.07
CA ILE A 134 7.40 -0.28 9.43
C ILE A 134 6.41 -1.43 9.44
N VAL A 135 5.80 -1.70 10.59
CA VAL A 135 4.89 -2.83 10.78
C VAL A 135 3.50 -2.32 11.07
N TYR A 136 2.58 -2.59 10.15
CA TYR A 136 1.17 -2.32 10.30
C TYR A 136 0.47 -3.55 10.89
N ALA A 137 -0.23 -3.40 12.02
CA ALA A 137 -1.03 -4.47 12.61
C ALA A 137 -2.23 -3.94 13.40
N GLU A 138 -3.19 -4.79 13.75
CA GLU A 138 -4.37 -4.42 14.57
C GLU A 138 -3.99 -4.14 16.03
N GLY A 139 -2.85 -4.69 16.48
CA GLY A 139 -2.31 -4.45 17.82
C GLY A 139 -0.82 -4.75 17.93
N CYS A 140 -0.22 -4.32 19.03
CA CYS A 140 1.17 -4.59 19.37
C CYS A 140 1.29 -4.97 20.84
N THR A 141 2.04 -6.04 21.13
CA THR A 141 2.42 -6.42 22.51
C THR A 141 3.90 -6.21 22.80
N VAL A 142 4.67 -5.77 21.81
CA VAL A 142 6.07 -5.40 21.96
C VAL A 142 6.16 -3.96 22.48
N PRO A 143 6.92 -3.69 23.55
CA PRO A 143 7.10 -2.34 24.06
C PRO A 143 7.97 -1.47 23.14
N ASP A 144 7.71 -0.16 23.17
CA ASP A 144 8.29 0.83 22.24
C ASP A 144 9.81 0.94 22.31
N ASP A 145 10.40 0.67 23.47
CA ASP A 145 11.85 0.65 23.68
C ASP A 145 12.52 -0.45 22.85
N ARG A 146 11.92 -1.66 22.83
CA ARG A 146 12.40 -2.78 22.02
C ARG A 146 12.19 -2.52 20.53
N LEU A 147 11.06 -1.92 20.14
CA LEU A 147 10.81 -1.55 18.75
C LEU A 147 11.85 -0.53 18.25
N SER A 148 12.08 0.53 19.03
CA SER A 148 13.04 1.58 18.72
C SER A 148 14.47 1.05 18.64
N ALA A 149 14.86 0.16 19.56
CA ALA A 149 16.18 -0.48 19.55
C ALA A 149 16.44 -1.32 18.28
N LEU A 150 15.37 -1.85 17.67
CA LEU A 150 15.43 -2.65 16.44
C LEU A 150 15.17 -1.83 15.17
N GLY A 151 14.98 -0.51 15.28
CA GLY A 151 14.65 0.35 14.14
C GLY A 151 13.26 0.06 13.54
N ILE A 152 12.33 -0.40 14.38
CA ILE A 152 10.98 -0.80 13.99
C ILE A 152 9.99 0.27 14.43
N THR A 153 9.13 0.69 13.50
CA THR A 153 8.00 1.59 13.76
C THR A 153 6.71 0.78 13.67
N PHE A 154 5.99 0.68 14.78
CA PHE A 154 4.66 0.07 14.80
C PHE A 154 3.61 1.10 14.36
N LYS A 155 2.69 0.67 13.50
CA LYS A 155 1.51 1.44 13.15
C LYS A 155 0.22 0.63 13.27
N GLN A 156 -0.79 1.22 13.89
CA GLN A 156 -2.06 0.53 14.13
C GLN A 156 -3.07 0.77 12.99
N ILE A 157 -3.58 -0.31 12.41
CA ILE A 157 -4.73 -0.28 11.50
C ILE A 157 -6.03 -0.36 12.31
N PRO A 158 -7.15 0.27 11.90
CA PRO A 158 -7.35 1.16 10.75
C PRO A 158 -6.91 2.63 10.96
N TYR A 159 -6.80 3.08 12.21
CA TYR A 159 -6.74 4.51 12.56
C TYR A 159 -5.51 5.25 12.05
N GLN A 160 -4.35 4.60 11.89
CA GLN A 160 -3.14 5.24 11.37
C GLN A 160 -2.99 5.14 9.85
N ILE A 161 -4.05 4.73 9.17
CA ILE A 161 -4.18 4.82 7.71
C ILE A 161 -4.94 6.10 7.30
N GLU A 162 -5.06 7.09 8.19
CA GLU A 162 -5.56 8.41 7.81
C GLU A 162 -4.60 9.04 6.78
N GLY A 163 -5.04 9.01 5.52
CA GLY A 163 -4.33 9.57 4.38
C GLY A 163 -4.20 11.09 4.49
N ILE A 164 -3.08 11.59 3.98
CA ILE A 164 -2.87 13.00 3.60
C ILE A 164 -3.93 13.45 2.60
#